data_AF-A0A9Q3STX8-F1
#
_entry.id   AF-A0A9Q3STX8-F1
#
_cell.length_a   1.000
_cell.length_b   1.000
_cell.length_c   1.000
_cell.angle_alpha   90.00
_cell.angle_beta   90.00
_cell.angle_gamma   90.00
#
_symmetry.space_group_name_H-M   'P 1'
#
loop_
_entity.id
_entity.type
_entity.pdbx_description
1 polymer ?
#
loop_
_entity_poly.entity_id
_entity_poly.type
_entity_poly.pdbx_seq_one_letter_code
_entity_poly.pdbx_strand_id
1 'polypeptide(L)'
;MFGRKKKGRDDIDATDLDSAQDVEIEETDEVDEVDGTADDTTGPWSIDDLDGDRESIAEGRLDLGSVLLMLPAGGQLQVEMTQAGAPQAVHIVTPNGRITVAAFAAPKSPGQWRDVAGELADTLRRDNARVATETGPWGREVVGSAAGGDLRFIGVDGYRWMIRGVASGPAGSVEAGSPLVEQARAVVAATVVDRGSDPHPVRTPLPITLPPALAQQLAAAQQQQMAAAQAQAQAAVQQQVPQQQVPQQQVPQQQVPDPDAAAEAQRRRGPSGSAMQQLD
;
A
#
# COMPACT_ATOMS: atom_id res chain seq x y z
N MET A 1 -11.60 88.60 16.06
CA MET A 1 -11.03 87.38 15.46
C MET A 1 -10.20 86.68 16.53
N PHE A 2 -10.64 85.49 16.92
CA PHE A 2 -10.10 84.59 17.95
C PHE A 2 -8.58 84.37 17.78
N GLY A 3 -7.72 84.16 18.78
CA GLY A 3 -7.85 83.79 20.19
C GLY A 3 -6.70 82.81 20.51
N ARG A 4 -5.96 82.98 21.61
CA ARG A 4 -5.20 81.90 22.28
C ARG A 4 -4.69 82.34 23.64
N LYS A 5 -5.08 81.64 24.70
CA LYS A 5 -4.45 81.76 26.02
C LYS A 5 -4.52 80.44 26.77
N LYS A 6 -3.36 80.08 27.35
CA LYS A 6 -3.06 79.27 28.57
C LYS A 6 -3.56 77.82 28.60
N LYS A 7 -2.75 76.81 28.94
CA LYS A 7 -1.90 76.49 30.13
C LYS A 7 -2.62 75.41 30.93
N GLY A 8 -1.89 74.38 31.36
CA GLY A 8 -2.29 73.55 32.50
C GLY A 8 -1.90 72.10 32.32
N ARG A 9 -1.30 71.54 33.34
CA ARG A 9 -0.78 70.18 33.46
C ARG A 9 -1.67 69.43 34.46
N ASP A 10 -1.62 68.11 34.37
CA ASP A 10 -2.09 67.07 35.30
C ASP A 10 -3.60 66.85 35.40
N ASP A 11 -4.07 65.68 34.97
CA ASP A 11 -4.66 64.70 35.91
C ASP A 11 -4.65 63.28 35.34
N ILE A 12 -4.57 62.31 36.26
CA ILE A 12 -4.53 60.86 36.04
C ILE A 12 -5.97 60.34 36.15
N ASP A 13 -6.42 59.48 35.24
CA ASP A 13 -7.51 58.54 35.56
C ASP A 13 -7.32 57.21 34.84
N ALA A 14 -7.65 56.15 35.57
CA ALA A 14 -7.46 54.75 35.25
C ALA A 14 -8.73 54.17 34.64
N THR A 15 -8.61 53.37 33.59
CA THR A 15 -9.52 52.23 33.33
C THR A 15 -8.97 51.35 32.21
N ASP A 16 -9.02 50.05 32.50
CA ASP A 16 -9.24 48.90 31.61
C ASP A 16 -8.15 48.42 30.64
N LEU A 17 -7.45 47.41 31.18
CA LEU A 17 -7.05 46.18 30.49
C LEU A 17 -8.28 45.57 29.79
N ASP A 18 -8.29 45.54 28.46
CA ASP A 18 -8.42 44.31 27.66
C ASP A 18 -8.36 44.70 26.17
N SER A 19 -7.31 44.28 25.46
CA SER A 19 -7.24 44.43 24.01
C SER A 19 -7.01 43.04 23.43
N ALA A 20 -8.10 42.28 23.37
CA ALA A 20 -8.22 41.18 22.44
C ALA A 20 -8.04 41.75 21.03
N GLN A 21 -6.95 41.35 20.39
CA GLN A 21 -6.74 41.61 18.97
C GLN A 21 -7.72 40.72 18.21
N ASP A 22 -8.79 41.31 17.69
CA ASP A 22 -9.57 40.72 16.61
C ASP A 22 -8.63 40.58 15.41
N VAL A 23 -8.07 39.39 15.25
CA VAL A 23 -7.48 38.95 13.99
C VAL A 23 -8.66 38.65 13.08
N GLU A 24 -9.04 39.64 12.29
CA GLU A 24 -9.94 39.48 11.16
C GLU A 24 -9.23 38.56 10.15
N ILE A 25 -9.49 37.25 10.28
CA ILE A 25 -9.12 36.27 9.27
C ILE A 25 -10.08 36.52 8.11
N GLU A 26 -9.60 37.21 7.08
CA GLU A 26 -10.23 37.16 5.77
C GLU A 26 -10.20 35.69 5.29
N GLU A 27 -11.25 34.94 5.58
CA GLU A 27 -11.63 33.77 4.80
C GLU A 27 -12.02 34.28 3.41
N THR A 28 -11.01 34.46 2.55
CA THR A 28 -11.24 34.41 1.11
C THR A 28 -11.55 32.96 0.77
N ASP A 29 -12.83 32.59 0.85
CA ASP A 29 -13.44 31.55 0.01
C ASP A 29 -13.37 32.03 -1.45
N GLU A 30 -12.15 32.14 -1.97
CA GLU A 30 -11.92 32.27 -3.40
C GLU A 30 -12.26 30.89 -3.97
N VAL A 31 -13.39 30.81 -4.66
CA VAL A 31 -13.79 29.66 -5.47
C VAL A 31 -12.78 29.51 -6.60
N ASP A 32 -11.63 28.96 -6.26
CA ASP A 32 -10.53 28.71 -7.19
C ASP A 32 -10.94 27.48 -8.02
N GLU A 33 -11.78 27.73 -9.04
CA GLU A 33 -11.96 26.83 -10.17
C GLU A 33 -10.63 26.79 -10.92
N VAL A 34 -9.69 26.00 -10.39
CA VAL A 34 -8.47 25.60 -11.09
C VAL A 34 -8.86 24.64 -12.20
N ASP A 35 -9.40 25.21 -13.28
CA ASP A 35 -9.84 24.45 -14.44
C ASP A 35 -8.63 23.78 -15.09
N GLY A 36 -8.76 22.49 -15.36
CA GLY A 36 -7.71 21.68 -15.96
C GLY A 36 -7.46 22.04 -17.42
N THR A 37 -6.52 21.35 -18.06
CA THR A 37 -6.29 21.49 -19.50
C THR A 37 -6.93 20.37 -20.34
N ALA A 38 -7.47 19.33 -19.69
CA ALA A 38 -8.16 18.23 -20.36
C ALA A 38 -9.52 18.72 -20.87
N ASP A 39 -9.85 18.34 -22.09
CA ASP A 39 -11.17 18.56 -22.66
C ASP A 39 -12.03 17.28 -22.57
N ASP A 40 -13.28 17.37 -23.01
CA ASP A 40 -14.20 16.22 -23.07
C ASP A 40 -13.74 15.10 -24.02
N THR A 41 -12.66 15.30 -24.78
CA THR A 41 -12.04 14.28 -25.65
C THR A 41 -10.89 13.53 -24.96
N THR A 42 -10.56 13.92 -23.73
CA THR A 42 -9.51 13.33 -22.92
C THR A 42 -10.14 12.57 -21.75
N GLY A 43 -10.06 11.23 -21.79
CA GLY A 43 -10.58 10.37 -20.73
C GLY A 43 -9.95 10.65 -19.35
N PRO A 44 -10.28 9.89 -18.29
CA PRO A 44 -10.94 8.59 -18.27
C PRO A 44 -12.39 8.60 -18.76
N TRP A 45 -12.85 7.44 -19.21
CA TRP A 45 -14.16 7.25 -19.84
C TRP A 45 -15.11 6.43 -18.97
N SER A 46 -16.41 6.74 -19.01
CA SER A 46 -17.41 5.75 -18.62
C SER A 46 -17.52 4.69 -19.71
N ILE A 47 -17.70 3.41 -19.34
CA ILE A 47 -17.96 2.36 -20.33
C ILE A 47 -19.23 2.64 -21.14
N ASP A 48 -20.23 3.27 -20.50
CA ASP A 48 -21.52 3.61 -21.11
C ASP A 48 -21.41 4.70 -22.18
N ASP A 49 -20.29 5.44 -22.21
CA ASP A 49 -20.04 6.53 -23.17
C ASP A 49 -19.27 6.04 -24.41
N LEU A 50 -18.85 4.77 -24.44
CA LEU A 50 -18.07 4.17 -25.52
C LEU A 50 -18.94 3.30 -26.42
N ASP A 51 -18.64 3.32 -27.72
CA ASP A 51 -19.26 2.41 -28.68
C ASP A 51 -18.70 1.00 -28.55
N GLY A 52 -19.57 0.00 -28.69
CA GLY A 52 -19.22 -1.42 -28.66
C GLY A 52 -19.67 -2.14 -27.39
N ASP A 53 -19.49 -3.45 -27.37
CA ASP A 53 -19.68 -4.23 -26.15
C ASP A 53 -18.41 -4.22 -25.29
N ARG A 54 -18.55 -4.66 -24.04
CA ARG A 54 -17.43 -4.71 -23.09
C ARG A 54 -16.24 -5.52 -23.61
N GLU A 55 -16.49 -6.61 -24.34
CA GLU A 55 -15.43 -7.48 -24.85
C GLU A 55 -14.56 -6.72 -25.86
N SER A 56 -15.20 -6.01 -26.81
CA SER A 56 -14.51 -5.15 -27.78
C SER A 56 -13.78 -3.98 -27.12
N ILE A 57 -14.37 -3.32 -26.12
CA ILE A 57 -13.73 -2.22 -25.37
C ILE A 57 -12.53 -2.73 -24.57
N ALA A 58 -12.61 -3.96 -24.06
CA ALA A 58 -11.54 -4.60 -23.30
C ALA A 58 -10.37 -5.10 -24.17
N GLU A 59 -10.50 -5.11 -25.50
CA GLU A 59 -9.40 -5.48 -26.38
C GLU A 59 -8.17 -4.58 -26.14
N GLY A 60 -7.03 -5.20 -25.80
CA GLY A 60 -5.80 -4.47 -25.48
C GLY A 60 -5.80 -3.80 -24.09
N ARG A 61 -6.83 -4.02 -23.28
CA ARG A 61 -6.92 -3.54 -21.89
C ARG A 61 -6.93 -4.72 -20.91
N LEU A 62 -6.41 -4.46 -19.72
CA LEU A 62 -6.60 -5.34 -18.58
C LEU A 62 -7.97 -5.03 -17.96
N ASP A 63 -8.90 -5.95 -18.13
CA ASP A 63 -10.20 -5.90 -17.46
C ASP A 63 -10.05 -6.25 -15.97
N LEU A 64 -10.34 -5.30 -15.08
CA LEU A 64 -10.32 -5.46 -13.63
C LEU A 64 -11.73 -5.45 -12.99
N GLY A 65 -12.78 -5.73 -13.76
CA GLY A 65 -14.16 -5.60 -13.31
C GLY A 65 -14.63 -4.15 -13.37
N SER A 66 -14.32 -3.34 -12.35
CA SER A 66 -14.80 -1.94 -12.35
C SER A 66 -13.93 -0.96 -13.14
N VAL A 67 -12.76 -1.41 -13.59
CA VAL A 67 -11.79 -0.57 -14.31
C VAL A 67 -11.14 -1.39 -15.42
N LEU A 68 -10.98 -0.81 -16.60
CA LEU A 68 -10.20 -1.38 -17.69
C LEU A 68 -8.97 -0.50 -17.91
N LEU A 69 -7.78 -1.09 -17.73
CA LEU A 69 -6.51 -0.37 -17.76
C LEU A 69 -5.68 -0.74 -18.98
N MET A 70 -5.10 0.25 -19.66
CA MET A 70 -4.03 -0.01 -20.61
C MET A 70 -2.68 -0.07 -19.90
N LEU A 71 -1.92 -1.13 -20.15
CA LEU A 71 -0.56 -1.24 -19.63
C LEU A 71 0.39 -0.40 -20.48
N PRO A 72 1.16 0.52 -19.88
CA PRO A 72 2.20 1.23 -20.61
C PRO A 72 3.29 0.25 -21.06
N ALA A 73 4.02 0.61 -22.11
CA ALA A 73 5.12 -0.22 -22.61
C ALA A 73 6.15 -0.50 -21.50
N GLY A 74 6.49 -1.77 -21.31
CA GLY A 74 7.39 -2.22 -20.24
C GLY A 74 6.80 -2.20 -18.83
N GLY A 75 5.52 -1.87 -18.68
CA GLY A 75 4.79 -1.95 -17.42
C GLY A 75 4.54 -3.40 -17.00
N GLN A 76 4.86 -3.72 -15.75
CA GLN A 76 4.59 -5.02 -15.14
C GLN A 76 3.47 -4.90 -14.11
N LEU A 77 2.60 -5.89 -14.06
CA LEU A 77 1.51 -5.94 -13.09
C LEU A 77 1.96 -6.56 -11.77
N GLN A 78 1.66 -5.88 -10.67
CA GLN A 78 1.74 -6.41 -9.32
C GLN A 78 0.36 -6.29 -8.66
N VAL A 79 -0.16 -7.41 -8.17
CA VAL A 79 -1.45 -7.44 -7.49
C VAL A 79 -1.22 -7.46 -5.99
N GLU A 80 -1.88 -6.54 -5.27
CA GLU A 80 -1.99 -6.57 -3.83
C GLU A 80 -3.25 -7.36 -3.45
N MET A 81 -3.10 -8.33 -2.55
CA MET A 81 -4.18 -9.16 -2.06
C MET A 81 -4.46 -8.85 -0.59
N THR A 82 -5.73 -8.85 -0.21
CA THR A 82 -6.16 -8.84 1.19
C THR A 82 -5.72 -10.13 1.90
N GLN A 83 -5.73 -10.14 3.24
CA GLN A 83 -5.48 -11.37 4.03
C GLN A 83 -6.49 -12.50 3.72
N ALA A 84 -7.69 -12.14 3.29
CA ALA A 84 -8.72 -13.10 2.87
C ALA A 84 -8.49 -13.65 1.44
N GLY A 85 -7.45 -13.19 0.74
CA GLY A 85 -7.09 -13.65 -0.61
C GLY A 85 -7.83 -12.94 -1.76
N ALA A 86 -8.65 -11.93 -1.46
CA ALA A 86 -9.29 -11.11 -2.50
C ALA A 86 -8.35 -9.99 -2.99
N PRO A 87 -8.36 -9.64 -4.30
CA PRO A 87 -7.58 -8.54 -4.82
C PRO A 87 -7.99 -7.20 -4.19
N GLN A 88 -7.01 -6.42 -3.77
CA GLN A 88 -7.19 -5.13 -3.11
C GLN A 88 -6.77 -3.96 -4.00
N ALA A 89 -5.64 -4.11 -4.70
CA ALA A 89 -5.12 -3.10 -5.60
C ALA A 89 -4.30 -3.74 -6.71
N VAL A 90 -4.19 -3.04 -7.83
CA VAL A 90 -3.31 -3.41 -8.94
C VAL A 90 -2.34 -2.27 -9.18
N HIS A 91 -1.05 -2.60 -9.15
CA HIS A 91 0.04 -1.68 -9.42
C HIS A 91 0.68 -2.00 -10.76
N ILE A 92 0.97 -0.95 -11.52
CA ILE A 92 1.76 -1.01 -12.74
C ILE A 92 3.16 -0.52 -12.37
N VAL A 93 4.12 -1.45 -12.34
CA VAL A 93 5.52 -1.16 -12.06
C VAL A 93 6.23 -0.88 -13.39
N THR A 94 6.87 0.28 -13.50
CA THR A 94 7.65 0.71 -14.67
C THR A 94 9.09 0.99 -14.25
N PRO A 95 10.03 1.17 -15.21
CA PRO A 95 11.38 1.61 -14.89
C PRO A 95 11.45 2.98 -14.19
N ASN A 96 10.41 3.81 -14.35
CA ASN A 96 10.37 5.18 -13.80
C ASN A 96 9.74 5.26 -12.41
N GLY A 97 9.06 4.20 -11.97
CA GLY A 97 8.32 4.17 -10.72
C GLY A 97 7.10 3.25 -10.80
N ARG A 98 6.14 3.48 -9.92
CA ARG A 98 4.93 2.67 -9.81
C ARG A 98 3.69 3.53 -9.95
N ILE A 99 2.76 3.09 -10.79
CA ILE A 99 1.46 3.71 -11.04
C ILE A 99 0.37 2.82 -10.43
N THR A 100 -0.57 3.40 -9.71
CA THR A 100 -1.74 2.69 -9.18
C THR A 100 -3.00 3.45 -9.58
N VAL A 101 -4.02 2.74 -10.07
CA VAL A 101 -5.32 3.34 -10.38
C VAL A 101 -6.38 2.65 -9.53
N ALA A 102 -7.19 3.43 -8.84
CA ALA A 102 -8.33 2.96 -8.07
C ALA A 102 -9.58 3.75 -8.45
N ALA A 103 -10.71 3.07 -8.56
CA ALA A 103 -12.01 3.70 -8.78
C ALA A 103 -12.86 3.66 -7.50
N PHE A 104 -13.67 4.70 -7.32
CA PHE A 104 -14.52 4.88 -6.15
C PHE A 104 -15.93 5.24 -6.61
N ALA A 105 -16.92 4.83 -5.82
CA ALA A 105 -18.29 5.28 -6.00
C ALA A 105 -18.41 6.78 -5.64
N ALA A 106 -19.00 7.57 -6.52
CA ALA A 106 -19.21 9.00 -6.32
C ALA A 106 -20.70 9.40 -6.43
N PRO A 107 -21.08 10.61 -5.95
CA PRO A 107 -22.37 11.21 -6.26
C PRO A 107 -22.55 11.46 -7.77
N LYS A 108 -23.76 11.90 -8.16
CA LYS A 108 -24.02 12.33 -9.53
C LYS A 108 -23.34 13.66 -9.87
N SER A 109 -23.14 14.51 -8.87
CA SER A 109 -22.44 15.79 -9.01
C SER A 109 -20.93 15.57 -8.88
N PRO A 110 -20.12 16.31 -9.66
CA PRO A 110 -18.67 16.31 -9.50
C PRO A 110 -18.26 16.96 -8.16
N GLY A 111 -16.98 16.88 -7.81
CA GLY A 111 -16.38 17.53 -6.64
C GLY A 111 -15.85 16.58 -5.58
N GLN A 112 -16.09 15.27 -5.69
CA GLN A 112 -15.55 14.30 -4.74
C GLN A 112 -14.03 14.32 -4.74
N TRP A 113 -13.38 14.46 -5.91
CA TRP A 113 -11.93 14.54 -5.97
C TRP A 113 -11.39 15.76 -5.21
N ARG A 114 -12.07 16.91 -5.25
CA ARG A 114 -11.64 18.13 -4.54
C ARG A 114 -11.53 17.89 -3.04
N ASP A 115 -12.55 17.26 -2.46
CA ASP A 115 -12.58 16.94 -1.04
C ASP A 115 -11.52 15.90 -0.68
N VAL A 116 -11.41 14.84 -1.48
CA VAL A 116 -10.41 13.78 -1.28
C VAL A 116 -8.98 14.32 -1.40
N ALA A 117 -8.72 15.25 -2.34
CA ALA A 117 -7.42 15.88 -2.51
C ALA A 117 -7.02 16.70 -1.28
N GLY A 118 -7.96 17.45 -0.69
CA GLY A 118 -7.74 18.17 0.57
C GLY A 118 -7.36 17.24 1.71
N GLU A 119 -8.14 16.17 1.91
CA GLU A 119 -7.87 15.18 2.97
C GLU A 119 -6.56 14.42 2.79
N LEU A 120 -6.19 14.11 1.53
CA LEU A 120 -4.90 13.50 1.20
C LEU A 120 -3.74 14.45 1.53
N ALA A 121 -3.85 15.72 1.14
CA ALA A 121 -2.85 16.72 1.45
C ALA A 121 -2.65 16.86 2.98
N ASP A 122 -3.73 16.90 3.76
CA ASP A 122 -3.66 16.98 5.21
C ASP A 122 -3.07 15.74 5.85
N THR A 123 -3.39 14.55 5.32
CA THR A 123 -2.81 13.29 5.78
C THR A 123 -1.30 13.25 5.53
N LEU A 124 -0.85 13.62 4.34
CA LEU A 124 0.58 13.70 4.02
C LEU A 124 1.32 14.71 4.91
N ARG A 125 0.73 15.87 5.20
CA ARG A 125 1.31 16.86 6.12
C ARG A 125 1.45 16.31 7.53
N ARG A 126 0.43 15.60 8.04
CA ARG A 126 0.49 14.91 9.35
C ARG A 126 1.59 13.86 9.40
N ASP A 127 1.86 13.20 8.27
CA ASP A 127 2.94 12.23 8.12
C ASP A 127 4.32 12.88 7.85
N ASN A 128 4.45 14.19 8.10
CA ASN A 128 5.67 15.00 7.92
C ASN A 128 6.22 15.02 6.48
N ALA A 129 5.37 14.76 5.48
CA ALA A 129 5.73 14.99 4.08
C ALA A 129 5.68 16.49 3.76
N ARG A 130 6.53 16.94 2.84
CA ARG A 130 6.31 18.22 2.15
C ARG A 130 5.19 18.04 1.15
N VAL A 131 4.21 18.92 1.16
CA VAL A 131 3.02 18.79 0.32
C VAL A 131 2.85 20.05 -0.53
N ALA A 132 2.67 19.85 -1.82
CA ALA A 132 2.29 20.88 -2.77
C ALA A 132 0.98 20.48 -3.46
N THR A 133 0.24 21.48 -3.91
CA THR A 133 -0.91 21.30 -4.78
C THR A 133 -0.57 21.96 -6.10
N GLU A 134 -0.73 21.21 -7.20
CA GLU A 134 -0.40 21.66 -8.54
C GLU A 134 -1.61 21.48 -9.46
N THR A 135 -1.64 22.23 -10.56
CA THR A 135 -2.66 22.06 -11.60
C THR A 135 -2.16 21.06 -12.64
N GLY A 136 -2.90 19.96 -12.80
CA GLY A 136 -2.73 18.97 -13.85
C GLY A 136 -3.88 19.02 -14.88
N PRO A 137 -3.92 18.04 -15.82
CA PRO A 137 -4.90 18.04 -16.90
C PRO A 137 -6.34 18.02 -16.43
N TRP A 138 -6.66 17.29 -15.35
CA TRP A 138 -8.03 17.22 -14.80
C TRP A 138 -8.24 18.15 -13.61
N GLY A 139 -7.44 19.22 -13.52
CA GLY A 139 -7.46 20.17 -12.41
C GLY A 139 -6.47 19.77 -11.32
N ARG A 140 -6.89 19.86 -10.05
CA ARG A 140 -5.99 19.75 -8.90
C ARG A 140 -5.28 18.39 -8.81
N GLU A 141 -3.98 18.39 -8.63
CA GLU A 141 -3.15 17.23 -8.28
C GLU A 141 -2.42 17.50 -6.95
N VAL A 142 -2.21 16.46 -6.14
CA VAL A 142 -1.50 16.57 -4.84
C VAL A 142 -0.15 15.92 -4.97
N VAL A 143 0.91 16.66 -4.64
CA VAL A 143 2.30 16.18 -4.67
C VAL A 143 2.83 16.10 -3.24
N GLY A 144 3.32 14.93 -2.85
CA GLY A 144 3.93 14.68 -1.56
C GLY A 144 5.38 14.23 -1.71
N SER A 145 6.28 14.78 -0.89
CA SER A 145 7.68 14.39 -0.83
C SER A 145 8.07 14.02 0.59
N ALA A 146 8.54 12.78 0.78
CA ALA A 146 8.98 12.26 2.07
C ALA A 146 10.26 11.42 1.93
N ALA A 147 10.84 10.98 3.06
CA ALA A 147 12.04 10.16 3.06
C ALA A 147 11.88 8.83 2.28
N GLY A 148 10.65 8.33 2.17
CA GLY A 148 10.32 7.11 1.43
C GLY A 148 10.19 7.28 -0.08
N GLY A 149 10.34 8.50 -0.60
CA GLY A 149 10.13 8.84 -2.00
C GLY A 149 9.03 9.88 -2.20
N ASP A 150 8.74 10.16 -3.46
CA ASP A 150 7.73 11.13 -3.86
C ASP A 150 6.48 10.46 -4.40
N LEU A 151 5.35 11.13 -4.22
CA LEU A 151 4.01 10.70 -4.61
C LEU A 151 3.31 11.85 -5.35
N ARG A 152 2.61 11.53 -6.44
CA ARG A 152 1.63 12.44 -7.07
C ARG A 152 0.29 11.74 -7.17
N PHE A 153 -0.74 12.38 -6.64
CA PHE A 153 -2.12 11.94 -6.75
C PHE A 153 -2.83 12.74 -7.84
N ILE A 154 -3.44 12.02 -8.77
CA ILE A 154 -4.19 12.52 -9.91
C ILE A 154 -5.61 12.01 -9.72
N GLY A 155 -6.61 12.87 -9.78
CA GLY A 155 -7.98 12.39 -9.67
C GLY A 155 -8.91 13.05 -10.68
N VAL A 156 -9.95 12.30 -11.03
CA VAL A 156 -10.93 12.67 -12.04
C VAL A 156 -12.30 12.23 -11.55
N ASP A 157 -13.24 13.18 -11.49
CA ASP A 157 -14.65 12.90 -11.20
C ASP A 157 -15.38 12.60 -12.50
N GLY A 158 -16.16 11.52 -12.51
CA GLY A 158 -17.10 11.18 -13.57
C GLY A 158 -18.52 11.01 -13.02
N TYR A 159 -19.47 10.66 -13.89
CA TYR A 159 -20.86 10.47 -13.44
C TYR A 159 -20.98 9.24 -12.54
N ARG A 160 -21.11 9.47 -11.23
CA ARG A 160 -21.24 8.46 -10.18
C ARG A 160 -19.96 7.65 -9.89
N TRP A 161 -18.83 8.03 -10.44
CA TRP A 161 -17.55 7.41 -10.13
C TRP A 161 -16.45 8.47 -10.01
N MET A 162 -15.37 8.14 -9.32
CA MET A 162 -14.15 8.94 -9.28
C MET A 162 -12.95 8.01 -9.44
N ILE A 163 -11.99 8.39 -10.26
CA ILE A 163 -10.71 7.69 -10.41
C ILE A 163 -9.64 8.44 -9.64
N ARG A 164 -8.78 7.69 -8.94
CA ARG A 164 -7.53 8.17 -8.36
C ARG A 164 -6.35 7.41 -8.93
N GLY A 165 -5.54 8.09 -9.72
CA GLY A 165 -4.20 7.69 -10.11
C GLY A 165 -3.16 8.10 -9.06
N VAL A 166 -2.18 7.23 -8.80
CA VAL A 166 -1.05 7.53 -7.92
C VAL A 166 0.23 7.17 -8.64
N ALA A 167 1.06 8.17 -8.91
CA ALA A 167 2.45 7.98 -9.34
C ALA A 167 3.34 7.99 -8.09
N SER A 168 4.18 6.98 -7.93
CA SER A 168 5.08 6.83 -6.79
C SER A 168 6.47 6.42 -7.23
N GLY A 169 7.51 7.08 -6.71
CA GLY A 169 8.88 6.77 -7.10
C GLY A 169 9.94 7.50 -6.27
N PRO A 170 11.22 7.43 -6.68
CA PRO A 170 12.30 8.13 -6.01
C PRO A 170 12.10 9.65 -5.96
N ALA A 171 12.85 10.33 -5.09
CA ALA A 171 12.80 11.79 -5.03
C ALA A 171 13.08 12.44 -6.39
N GLY A 172 12.26 13.42 -6.78
CA GLY A 172 12.28 14.10 -8.08
C GLY A 172 11.53 13.38 -9.19
N SER A 173 11.06 12.14 -8.99
CA SER A 173 10.44 11.36 -10.05
C SER A 173 8.98 11.73 -10.34
N VAL A 174 8.38 12.67 -9.60
CA VAL A 174 6.97 13.05 -9.74
C VAL A 174 6.75 14.51 -10.15
N GLU A 175 7.79 15.17 -10.65
CA GLU A 175 7.65 16.48 -11.30
C GLU A 175 6.68 16.39 -12.49
N ALA A 176 5.95 17.47 -12.79
CA ALA A 176 4.83 17.45 -13.73
C ALA A 176 5.18 16.95 -15.15
N GLY A 177 6.40 17.19 -15.61
CA GLY A 177 6.93 16.74 -16.91
C GLY A 177 7.85 15.51 -16.81
N SER A 178 7.85 14.81 -15.68
CA SER A 178 8.67 13.60 -15.52
C SER A 178 8.07 12.43 -16.31
N PRO A 179 8.90 11.47 -16.80
CA PRO A 179 8.40 10.30 -17.53
C PRO A 179 7.37 9.47 -16.74
N LEU A 180 7.50 9.40 -15.41
CA LEU A 180 6.55 8.69 -14.56
C LEU A 180 5.18 9.37 -14.56
N VAL A 181 5.14 10.70 -14.46
CA VAL A 181 3.88 11.46 -14.41
C VAL A 181 3.19 11.46 -15.78
N GLU A 182 3.95 11.59 -16.86
CA GLU A 182 3.42 11.44 -18.22
C GLU A 182 2.80 10.06 -18.42
N GLN A 183 3.49 8.99 -18.00
CA GLN A 183 2.96 7.63 -18.03
C GLN A 183 1.71 7.47 -17.16
N ALA A 184 1.72 8.01 -15.93
CA ALA A 184 0.57 7.94 -15.04
C ALA A 184 -0.66 8.64 -15.63
N ARG A 185 -0.49 9.84 -16.19
CA ARG A 185 -1.54 10.59 -16.87
C ARG A 185 -2.03 9.85 -18.11
N ALA A 186 -1.14 9.26 -18.91
CA ALA A 186 -1.54 8.44 -20.06
C ALA A 186 -2.39 7.21 -19.65
N VAL A 187 -2.01 6.54 -18.55
CA VAL A 187 -2.80 5.44 -17.98
C VAL A 187 -4.16 5.93 -17.50
N VAL A 188 -4.22 7.05 -16.77
CA VAL A 188 -5.49 7.66 -16.30
C VAL A 188 -6.38 8.05 -17.48
N ALA A 189 -5.82 8.74 -18.49
CA ALA A 189 -6.54 9.17 -19.67
C ALA A 189 -7.10 7.99 -20.47
N ALA A 190 -6.33 6.91 -20.57
CA ALA A 190 -6.77 5.68 -21.25
C ALA A 190 -7.70 4.83 -20.38
N THR A 191 -7.92 5.13 -19.10
CA THR A 191 -8.73 4.27 -18.23
C THR A 191 -10.21 4.33 -18.64
N VAL A 192 -10.87 3.17 -18.66
CA VAL A 192 -12.33 3.06 -18.80
C VAL A 192 -12.90 2.54 -17.48
N VAL A 193 -13.97 3.16 -17.00
CA VAL A 193 -14.64 2.82 -15.74
C VAL A 193 -15.96 2.14 -16.05
N ASP A 194 -16.15 0.94 -15.51
CA ASP A 194 -17.46 0.30 -15.42
C ASP A 194 -17.88 0.26 -13.95
N ARG A 195 -18.66 1.25 -13.54
CA ARG A 195 -19.20 1.30 -12.18
C ARG A 195 -20.11 0.10 -11.86
N GLY A 196 -20.72 -0.50 -12.89
CA GLY A 196 -21.85 -1.39 -12.74
C GLY A 196 -23.11 -0.69 -12.23
N SER A 197 -24.17 -1.48 -12.05
CA SER A 197 -25.48 -1.01 -11.59
C SER A 197 -25.67 -1.11 -10.08
N ASP A 198 -24.78 -1.83 -9.38
CA ASP A 198 -24.91 -2.10 -7.96
C ASP A 198 -24.83 -0.82 -7.10
N PRO A 199 -25.65 -0.73 -6.03
CA PRO A 199 -25.61 0.39 -5.13
C PRO A 199 -24.35 0.31 -4.24
N HIS A 200 -23.50 1.32 -4.35
CA HIS A 200 -22.31 1.50 -3.51
C HIS A 200 -22.42 2.82 -2.74
N PRO A 201 -22.11 2.85 -1.42
CA PRO A 201 -21.99 4.10 -0.68
C PRO A 201 -20.91 5.00 -1.30
N VAL A 202 -21.16 6.31 -1.24
CA VAL A 202 -20.22 7.33 -1.72
C VAL A 202 -18.86 7.15 -1.02
N ARG A 203 -17.77 7.29 -1.78
CA ARG A 203 -16.35 7.10 -1.39
C ARG A 203 -15.92 5.66 -1.12
N THR A 204 -16.79 4.68 -1.38
CA THR A 204 -16.41 3.27 -1.29
C THR A 204 -15.58 2.88 -2.52
N PRO A 205 -14.45 2.17 -2.37
CA PRO A 205 -13.73 1.60 -3.50
C PRO A 205 -14.64 0.68 -4.32
N LEU A 206 -14.58 0.79 -5.65
CA LEU A 206 -15.26 -0.15 -6.54
C LEU A 206 -14.49 -1.48 -6.58
N PRO A 207 -15.20 -2.62 -6.72
CA PRO A 207 -14.58 -3.94 -6.63
C PRO A 207 -13.59 -4.18 -7.77
N ILE A 208 -12.48 -4.85 -7.44
CA ILE A 208 -11.50 -5.34 -8.40
C ILE A 208 -11.71 -6.82 -8.62
N THR A 209 -11.76 -7.24 -9.88
CA THR A 209 -11.82 -8.65 -10.27
C THR A 209 -10.65 -8.95 -11.19
N LEU A 210 -9.85 -9.96 -10.86
CA LEU A 210 -8.75 -10.36 -11.73
C LEU A 210 -9.27 -11.22 -12.89
N PRO A 211 -8.75 -11.03 -14.12
CA PRO A 211 -9.02 -11.95 -15.21
C PRO A 211 -8.69 -13.40 -14.81
N PRO A 212 -9.49 -14.40 -15.21
CA PRO A 212 -9.26 -15.79 -14.83
C PRO A 212 -7.86 -16.29 -15.16
N ALA A 213 -7.31 -15.90 -16.32
CA ALA A 213 -5.94 -16.24 -16.71
C ALA A 213 -4.90 -15.69 -15.73
N LEU A 214 -5.01 -14.43 -15.34
CA LEU A 214 -4.10 -13.80 -14.38
C LEU A 214 -4.23 -14.42 -12.98
N ALA A 215 -5.46 -14.67 -12.52
CA ALA A 215 -5.72 -15.32 -11.24
C ALA A 215 -5.09 -16.72 -11.19
N GLN A 216 -5.22 -17.51 -12.25
CA GLN A 216 -4.62 -18.85 -12.36
C GLN A 216 -3.09 -18.80 -12.35
N GLN A 217 -2.49 -17.85 -13.08
CA GLN A 217 -1.03 -17.67 -13.09
C GLN A 217 -0.48 -17.32 -11.71
N LEU A 218 -1.14 -16.41 -10.99
CA LEU A 218 -0.76 -16.03 -9.62
C LEU A 218 -0.88 -17.22 -8.66
N ALA A 219 -1.96 -18.00 -8.75
CA ALA A 219 -2.15 -19.19 -7.93
C ALA A 219 -1.08 -20.27 -8.20
N ALA A 220 -0.73 -20.50 -9.47
CA ALA A 220 0.33 -21.44 -9.85
C ALA A 220 1.71 -21.00 -9.35
N ALA A 221 2.04 -19.71 -9.47
CA ALA A 221 3.30 -19.16 -8.97
C ALA A 221 3.41 -19.31 -7.44
N GLN A 222 2.32 -19.06 -6.70
CA GLN A 222 2.30 -19.23 -5.25
C GLN A 222 2.49 -20.70 -4.83
N GLN A 223 1.85 -21.65 -5.52
CA GLN A 223 2.04 -23.08 -5.27
C GLN A 223 3.49 -23.52 -5.50
N GLN A 224 4.15 -23.04 -6.55
CA GLN A 224 5.55 -23.33 -6.82
C GLN A 224 6.48 -22.78 -5.73
N GLN A 225 6.24 -21.57 -5.25
CA GLN A 225 7.01 -20.97 -4.16
C GLN A 225 6.85 -21.75 -2.85
N MET A 226 5.63 -22.19 -2.51
CA MET A 226 5.38 -23.00 -1.32
C MET A 226 6.06 -24.38 -1.41
N ALA A 227 5.99 -25.03 -2.57
CA ALA A 227 6.67 -26.32 -2.78
C ALA A 227 8.20 -26.18 -2.68
N ALA A 228 8.77 -25.11 -3.25
CA ALA A 228 10.19 -24.82 -3.14
C ALA A 228 10.63 -24.54 -1.69
N ALA A 229 9.85 -23.75 -0.93
CA ALA A 229 10.11 -23.49 0.47
C ALA A 229 10.03 -24.76 1.33
N GLN A 230 9.07 -25.65 1.07
CA GLN A 230 8.96 -26.95 1.75
C GLN A 230 10.15 -27.86 1.43
N ALA A 231 10.57 -27.93 0.16
CA ALA A 231 11.73 -28.73 -0.24
C ALA A 231 13.03 -28.22 0.42
N GLN A 232 13.22 -26.89 0.50
CA GLN A 232 14.36 -26.29 1.20
C GLN A 232 14.32 -26.56 2.71
N ALA A 233 13.15 -26.48 3.35
CA ALA A 233 12.99 -26.80 4.76
C ALA A 233 13.31 -28.29 5.05
N GLN A 234 12.84 -29.20 4.19
CA GLN A 234 13.15 -30.64 4.32
C GLN A 234 14.64 -30.94 4.14
N ALA A 235 15.31 -30.29 3.18
CA ALA A 235 16.75 -30.43 2.97
C ALA A 235 17.57 -29.91 4.16
N ALA A 236 17.13 -28.81 4.80
CA ALA A 236 17.78 -28.26 5.99
C ALA A 236 17.68 -29.21 7.20
N VAL A 237 16.54 -29.88 7.39
CA VAL A 237 16.35 -30.85 8.50
C VAL A 237 17.21 -32.11 8.29
N GLN A 238 17.37 -32.60 7.06
CA GLN A 238 18.20 -33.78 6.78
C GLN A 238 19.70 -33.54 7.03
N GLN A 239 20.20 -32.32 6.87
CA GLN A 239 21.60 -31.98 7.14
C GLN A 239 21.93 -31.80 8.63
N GLN A 240 20.92 -31.62 9.49
CA GLN A 240 21.10 -31.40 10.93
C GLN A 240 21.07 -32.67 11.78
N VAL A 241 20.84 -33.86 11.22
CA VAL A 241 20.92 -35.12 11.97
C VAL A 241 22.41 -35.48 12.17
N PRO A 242 22.99 -35.28 13.37
CA PRO A 242 24.37 -35.67 13.61
C PRO A 242 24.40 -37.19 13.64
N GLN A 243 25.40 -37.78 13.00
CA GLN A 243 25.73 -39.19 13.14
C GLN A 243 25.87 -39.49 14.65
N GLN A 244 24.84 -40.10 15.26
CA GLN A 244 25.01 -40.78 16.55
C GLN A 244 25.99 -41.93 16.30
N GLN A 245 27.27 -41.62 16.48
CA GLN A 245 28.33 -42.61 16.57
C GLN A 245 27.94 -43.56 17.70
N VAL A 246 27.52 -44.77 17.32
CA VAL A 246 27.42 -45.91 18.21
C VAL A 246 28.77 -46.05 18.93
N PRO A 247 28.85 -45.88 20.26
CA PRO A 247 30.11 -46.04 20.97
C PRO A 247 30.53 -47.49 20.83
N GLN A 248 31.62 -47.75 20.10
CA GLN A 248 32.27 -49.05 20.13
C GLN A 248 32.74 -49.27 21.57
N GLN A 249 32.06 -50.17 22.29
CA GLN A 249 32.52 -50.67 23.58
C GLN A 249 33.87 -51.34 23.36
N GLN A 250 34.94 -50.64 23.75
CA GLN A 250 36.26 -51.23 23.87
C GLN A 250 36.21 -52.31 24.94
N VAL A 251 36.32 -53.56 24.50
CA VAL A 251 36.46 -54.72 25.37
C VAL A 251 37.82 -54.60 26.07
N PRO A 252 37.90 -54.50 27.41
CA PRO A 252 39.19 -54.48 28.09
C PRO A 252 39.85 -55.86 27.92
N GLN A 253 41.06 -55.89 27.38
CA GLN A 253 41.88 -57.10 27.35
C GLN A 253 42.18 -57.54 28.79
N GLN A 254 41.54 -58.60 29.24
CA GLN A 254 41.87 -59.31 30.47
C GLN A 254 43.23 -59.99 30.28
N GLN A 255 44.22 -59.53 31.04
CA GLN A 255 45.45 -60.28 31.28
C GLN A 255 45.10 -61.62 31.93
N VAL A 256 45.67 -62.68 31.36
CA VAL A 256 45.63 -64.05 31.86
C VAL A 256 46.47 -64.14 33.14
N PRO A 257 45.94 -64.65 34.26
CA PRO A 257 46.75 -65.27 35.30
C PRO A 257 46.66 -66.81 35.18
N ASP A 258 47.74 -67.45 35.61
CA ASP A 258 48.05 -68.88 35.58
C ASP A 258 46.91 -69.86 35.92
N PRO A 259 46.93 -71.09 35.37
CA PRO A 259 45.97 -72.13 35.66
C PRO A 259 46.45 -72.99 36.83
N ASP A 260 46.13 -72.60 38.07
CA ASP A 260 46.07 -73.58 39.16
C ASP A 260 45.31 -73.03 40.37
N ALA A 261 44.04 -73.39 40.50
CA ALA A 261 43.36 -73.59 41.78
C ALA A 261 41.95 -74.12 41.54
N ALA A 262 41.76 -75.35 41.99
CA ALA A 262 40.53 -76.09 41.93
C ALA A 262 39.41 -75.50 42.81
N ALA A 263 38.21 -75.97 42.47
CA ALA A 263 37.18 -76.42 43.38
C ALA A 263 36.25 -75.39 44.05
N GLU A 264 34.96 -75.71 43.86
CA GLU A 264 33.88 -75.59 44.84
C GLU A 264 33.27 -74.21 45.13
N ALA A 265 31.98 -74.12 44.77
CA ALA A 265 30.86 -73.74 45.63
C ALA A 265 29.91 -72.76 44.89
N GLN A 266 28.83 -73.23 44.27
CA GLN A 266 27.58 -73.63 44.94
C GLN A 266 26.75 -72.44 45.45
N ARG A 267 25.68 -72.16 44.68
CA ARG A 267 24.35 -71.68 45.10
C ARG A 267 24.22 -70.29 45.74
N ARG A 268 23.28 -69.51 45.16
CA ARG A 268 22.15 -68.72 45.77
C ARG A 268 21.99 -67.43 44.94
N ARG A 269 20.93 -67.24 44.14
CA ARG A 269 19.51 -66.92 44.46
C ARG A 269 19.37 -65.71 45.40
N GLY A 270 18.87 -64.58 44.87
CA GLY A 270 18.18 -63.55 45.67
C GLY A 270 18.10 -62.15 45.03
N PRO A 271 16.93 -61.47 45.01
CA PRO A 271 16.65 -60.26 44.19
C PRO A 271 16.54 -58.95 45.01
N SER A 272 16.32 -57.81 44.33
CA SER A 272 15.79 -56.48 44.77
C SER A 272 16.73 -55.33 44.36
N GLY A 273 16.31 -54.11 44.04
CA GLY A 273 15.02 -53.40 44.06
C GLY A 273 15.03 -52.31 42.97
N SER A 274 13.90 -51.87 42.39
CA SER A 274 12.97 -50.83 42.91
C SER A 274 13.64 -49.52 43.35
N ALA A 275 13.47 -48.46 42.53
CA ALA A 275 13.26 -47.04 42.84
C ALA A 275 13.39 -46.26 41.51
N MET A 276 12.35 -45.73 40.85
CA MET A 276 11.42 -44.66 41.24
C MET A 276 12.12 -43.31 41.49
N GLN A 277 11.99 -42.37 40.54
CA GLN A 277 11.71 -40.92 40.69
C GLN A 277 12.04 -40.27 39.33
N GLN A 278 11.08 -39.82 38.51
CA GLN A 278 10.20 -38.64 38.64
C GLN A 278 10.91 -37.29 38.74
N LEU A 279 10.58 -36.44 37.74
CA LEU A 279 10.39 -34.99 37.75
C LEU A 279 11.68 -34.15 37.88
N ASP A 280 11.88 -33.06 37.15
CA ASP A 280 10.98 -32.17 36.38
C ASP A 280 11.55 -31.86 34.98
#